data_AF-A0A2M7SRH3-F1
#
_entry.id   AF-A0A2M7SRH3-F1
#
_cell.length_a   1.000
_cell.length_b   1.000
_cell.length_c   1.000
_cell.angle_alpha   90.00
_cell.angle_beta   90.00
_cell.angle_gamma   90.00
#
_symmetry.space_group_name_H-M   'P 1'
#
loop_
_entity.id
_entity.type
_entity.pdbx_description
1 polymer ?
#
loop_
_entity_poly.entity_id
_entity_poly.type
_entity_poly.pdbx_seq_one_letter_code
_entity_poly.pdbx_strand_id
1 'polypeptide(L)' 'KPHVRFVEKGHRSGENVYAALGLTDGGRYLIVFFVLKRDGRALILSARNMSRAERRKYEQR' A
#
# COMPACT_ATOMS: atom_id res chain seq x y z
N LYS A 1 -11.24 -4.13 6.36
CA LYS A 1 -10.73 -5.02 5.28
C LYS A 1 -9.47 -4.40 4.68
N PRO A 2 -8.49 -5.16 4.16
CA PRO A 2 -7.35 -4.55 3.48
C PRO A 2 -7.81 -3.76 2.25
N HIS A 3 -7.19 -2.62 1.99
CA HIS A 3 -7.53 -1.79 0.83
C HIS A 3 -6.28 -1.33 0.09
N VAL A 4 -6.37 -1.29 -1.23
CA VAL A 4 -5.32 -0.79 -2.12
C VAL A 4 -5.75 0.55 -2.69
N ARG A 5 -4.82 1.50 -2.76
CA ARG A 5 -5.02 2.79 -3.43
C ARG A 5 -3.85 3.13 -4.33
N PHE A 6 -4.16 3.85 -5.41
CA PHE A 6 -3.15 4.48 -6.25
C PHE A 6 -2.41 5.58 -5.48
N VAL A 7 -1.11 5.71 -5.70
CA VAL A 7 -0.27 6.76 -5.13
C VAL A 7 0.20 7.69 -6.24
N GLU A 8 0.94 7.16 -7.21
CA GLU A 8 1.50 7.94 -8.32
C GLU A 8 1.88 7.06 -9.52
N LYS A 9 2.14 7.71 -10.66
CA LYS A 9 2.72 7.04 -11.83
C LYS A 9 4.18 6.75 -11.56
N GLY A 10 4.65 5.54 -11.87
CA GLY A 10 6.08 5.26 -11.80
C GLY A 10 6.82 5.71 -13.06
N HIS A 11 8.14 5.51 -13.05
CA HIS A 11 9.03 5.94 -14.14
C HIS A 11 8.84 5.16 -15.45
N ARG A 12 8.23 3.97 -15.40
CA ARG A 12 7.95 3.15 -16.58
C ARG A 12 6.45 3.07 -16.83
N SER A 13 6.05 3.15 -18.10
CA SER A 13 4.64 3.06 -18.47
C SER A 13 4.02 1.74 -18.02
N GLY A 14 2.92 1.83 -17.27
CA GLY A 14 2.23 0.67 -16.69
C GLY A 14 2.84 0.14 -15.39
N GLU A 15 3.87 0.79 -14.84
CA GLU A 15 4.45 0.46 -13.54
C GLU A 15 4.12 1.56 -12.52
N ASN A 16 2.87 1.61 -12.06
CA ASN A 16 2.42 2.61 -11.09
C ASN A 16 2.74 2.20 -9.65
N VAL A 17 2.87 3.21 -8.78
CA VAL A 17 3.03 3.01 -7.34
C VAL A 17 1.67 2.96 -6.67
N TYR A 18 1.48 1.93 -5.85
CA TYR A 18 0.28 1.70 -5.05
C TYR A 18 0.66 1.60 -3.57
N ALA A 19 -0.34 1.83 -2.72
CA ALA A 19 -0.27 1.57 -1.29
C ALA A 19 -1.35 0.57 -0.90
N ALA A 20 -0.95 -0.53 -0.25
CA ALA A 20 -1.84 -1.46 0.43
C ALA A 20 -1.85 -1.15 1.93
N LEU A 21 -3.05 -1.06 2.50
CA LEU A 21 -3.27 -0.74 3.91
C LEU A 21 -4.08 -1.87 4.54
N GLY A 22 -3.64 -2.36 5.69
CA GLY A 22 -4.34 -3.43 6.39
C GLY A 22 -3.94 -3.59 7.84
N LEU A 23 -4.74 -4.39 8.55
CA LEU A 23 -4.39 -4.95 9.85
C LEU A 23 -3.80 -6.34 9.62
N THR A 24 -2.59 -6.60 10.12
CA THR A 24 -2.00 -7.94 10.11
C THR A 24 -2.71 -8.85 11.13
N ASP A 25 -2.55 -10.16 11.02
CA ASP A 25 -3.06 -11.12 12.01
C ASP A 25 -2.57 -10.85 13.43
N GLY A 26 -1.34 -10.34 13.58
CA GLY A 26 -0.77 -9.87 14.86
C GLY A 26 -1.21 -8.48 15.32
N GLY A 27 -2.27 -7.89 14.74
CA GLY A 27 -2.84 -6.62 15.18
C GLY A 27 -2.08 -5.35 14.79
N ARG A 28 -1.07 -5.43 13.91
CA ARG A 28 -0.33 -4.24 13.42
C ARG A 28 -1.03 -3.59 12.24
N TYR A 29 -1.22 -2.28 12.32
CA TYR A 29 -1.68 -1.45 11.20
C TYR A 29 -0.50 -1.15 10.29
N LEU A 30 -0.49 -1.73 9.09
CA LEU A 30 0.65 -1.71 8.19
C LEU A 30 0.27 -1.09 6.85
N ILE A 31 1.17 -0.25 6.32
CA ILE A 31 1.10 0.29 4.97
C ILE A 31 2.30 -0.24 4.17
N VAL A 32 2.01 -0.79 3.00
CA VAL A 32 2.99 -1.32 2.05
C VAL A 32 2.92 -0.52 0.76
N PHE A 33 4.01 0.13 0.38
CA PHE A 33 4.16 0.78 -0.91
C PHE A 33 4.82 -0.19 -1.89
N PHE A 34 4.24 -0.34 -3.07
CA PHE A 34 4.73 -1.26 -4.07
C PHE A 34 4.45 -0.79 -5.49
N VAL A 35 5.27 -1.27 -6.42
CA VAL A 35 5.00 -1.15 -7.86
C VAL A 35 4.31 -2.43 -8.31
N LEU A 36 3.17 -2.32 -8.98
CA LEU A 36 2.54 -3.46 -9.64
C LEU A 36 3.20 -3.67 -11.01
N LYS A 37 3.93 -4.78 -11.16
CA LYS A 37 4.52 -5.19 -12.43
C LYS A 37 3.45 -5.78 -13.35
N ARG A 38 3.71 -5.75 -14.65
CA ARG A 38 2.76 -6.21 -15.69
C ARG A 38 2.37 -7.68 -15.56
N ASP A 39 3.23 -8.49 -14.96
CA ASP A 39 3.00 -9.91 -14.69
C ASP A 39 2.29 -10.18 -13.35
N GLY A 40 1.75 -9.13 -12.72
CA GLY A 40 1.01 -9.23 -11.46
C GLY A 40 1.89 -9.27 -10.21
N ARG A 41 3.23 -9.25 -10.34
CA ARG A 41 4.11 -9.20 -9.17
C ARG A 41 4.09 -7.82 -8.52
N ALA A 42 4.09 -7.79 -7.19
CA ALA A 42 4.29 -6.58 -6.40
C ALA A 42 5.77 -6.42 -6.04
N LEU A 43 6.44 -5.41 -6.58
CA LEU A 43 7.78 -5.02 -6.14
C LEU A 43 7.64 -4.08 -4.94
N ILE A 44 8.00 -4.57 -3.75
CA ILE A 44 7.90 -3.80 -2.51
C ILE A 44 8.95 -2.69 -2.49
N LEU A 45 8.49 -1.45 -2.30
CA LEU A 45 9.35 -0.28 -2.10
C LEU A 45 9.61 -0.04 -0.62
N SER A 46 8.55 -0.11 0.19
CA SER A 46 8.65 0.01 1.65
C SER A 46 7.46 -0.64 2.34
N ALA A 47 7.67 -1.06 3.58
CA ALA A 47 6.65 -1.58 4.47
C ALA A 47 6.87 -0.99 5.87
N ARG A 48 5.88 -0.30 6.41
CA ARG A 48 5.99 0.33 7.73
C ARG A 48 4.66 0.39 8.45
N ASN A 49 4.71 0.68 9.75
CA ASN A 49 3.51 1.00 10.51
C ASN A 49 2.84 2.25 9.93
N MET A 50 1.51 2.25 9.92
CA MET A 50 0.74 3.43 9.59
C MET A 50 1.02 4.54 10.61
N SER A 51 1.18 5.77 10.11
CA SER A 51 1.09 6.96 10.95
C SER A 51 -0.33 7.11 11.51
N ARG A 52 -0.48 7.95 12.54
CA ARG A 52 -1.80 8.23 13.13
C ARG A 52 -2.81 8.76 12.10
N ALA A 53 -2.35 9.58 11.16
CA ALA A 53 -3.20 10.12 10.09
C ALA A 53 -3.61 9.05 9.07
N GLU A 54 -2.68 8.17 8.68
CA GLU A 54 -2.97 7.06 7.75
C GLU A 54 -3.94 6.05 8.38
N ARG A 55 -3.75 5.73 9.66
CA ARG A 55 -4.65 4.85 10.40
C ARG A 55 -6.06 5.43 10.48
N ARG A 56 -6.19 6.72 10.82
CA ARG A 56 -7.50 7.38 10.87
C ARG A 56 -8.21 7.34 9.52
N LYS A 57 -7.48 7.55 8.41
CA LYS A 57 -8.05 7.42 7.06
C LYS A 57 -8.42 5.98 6.72
N TYR A 58 -7.65 5.00 7.19
CA TYR A 58 -7.94 3.59 7.00
C TYR A 58 -9.23 3.15 7.71
N GLU A 59 -9.38 3.55 8.97
CA GLU A 59 -10.53 3.18 9.80
C GLU A 59 -11.84 3.86 9.35
N GLN A 60 -11.75 4.95 8.58
CA GLN A 60 -12.91 5.64 7.98
C GLN A 60 -13.39 4.99 6.67
N ARG A 61 -12.73 3.95 6.20
CA ARG A 61 -13.12 3.18 5.00
C ARG A 61 -13.65 1.81 5.37
#